data_AF-A0A370TY08-F1
#
_entry.id   AF-A0A370TY08-F1
#
_cell.length_a   1.000
_cell.length_b   1.000
_cell.length_c   1.000
_cell.angle_alpha   90.00
_cell.angle_beta   90.00
_cell.angle_gamma   90.00
#
_symmetry.space_group_name_H-M   'P 1'
#
loop_
_entity.id
_entity.type
_entity.pdbx_description
1 polymer ?
#
loop_
_entity_poly.entity_id
_entity_poly.type
_entity_poly.pdbx_seq_one_letter_code
_entity_poly.pdbx_strand_id
1 'polypeptide(L)'
;MDPALVCKLFFVLSTTVLLGGVLVPSMRESIMNYGSRLSNTNPKTKDSKQKGVVTSLMDFVASLKVPHPWFTHFYVVSVASSIFWAFQITTRGFAFQYLASHSHDGYGGMSVNQAFLAWLFMAIQGIRRAYESFTLTKPSQSKMWVGLWILGIAYYIFMGVSVWIEGIGALNESRPLIEMLEFSRPSIKTLIASHLFVLGSAAQHICHKHLASLKKYTLPNHPFFRFLICPHYTSECLIYVAIAIVATPEGQIMNRTMLAGSGMRRNSGLKELRVAGL
;
A
#
# COMPACT_ATOMS: atom_id res chain seq x y z
N MET A 1 -0.25 7.05 -23.15
CA MET A 1 -0.71 5.75 -22.58
C MET A 1 -1.74 6.07 -21.51
N ASP A 2 -2.83 5.32 -21.45
CA ASP A 2 -3.87 5.50 -20.44
C ASP A 2 -3.29 5.41 -19.01
N PRO A 3 -3.46 6.44 -18.15
CA PRO A 3 -2.96 6.44 -16.79
C PRO A 3 -3.43 5.25 -15.94
N ALA A 4 -4.68 4.80 -16.12
CA ALA A 4 -5.20 3.66 -15.36
C ALA A 4 -4.49 2.35 -15.76
N LEU A 5 -4.22 2.16 -17.06
CA LEU A 5 -3.39 1.05 -17.55
C LEU A 5 -1.97 1.10 -16.98
N VAL A 6 -1.34 2.27 -16.93
CA VAL A 6 0.01 2.43 -16.36
C VAL A 6 0.03 1.98 -14.89
N CYS A 7 -0.98 2.37 -14.10
CA CYS A 7 -1.12 1.91 -12.71
C CYS A 7 -1.29 0.38 -12.61
N LYS A 8 -2.17 -0.20 -13.44
CA LYS A 8 -2.39 -1.66 -13.50
C LYS A 8 -1.08 -2.41 -13.81
N LEU A 9 -0.35 -1.97 -14.83
CA LEU A 9 0.93 -2.56 -15.23
C LEU A 9 1.95 -2.49 -14.11
N PHE A 10 2.09 -1.32 -13.46
CA PHE A 10 2.99 -1.17 -12.31
C PHE A 10 2.67 -2.20 -11.21
N PHE A 11 1.40 -2.34 -10.82
CA PHE A 11 1.04 -3.28 -9.75
C PHE A 11 1.26 -4.74 -10.14
N VAL A 12 0.92 -5.12 -11.37
CA VAL A 12 1.12 -6.49 -11.87
C VAL A 12 2.62 -6.82 -11.94
N LEU A 13 3.42 -5.96 -12.56
CA LEU A 13 4.88 -6.15 -12.67
C LEU A 13 5.52 -6.23 -11.29
N SER A 14 5.16 -5.32 -10.39
CA SER A 14 5.67 -5.31 -9.02
C SER A 14 5.29 -6.59 -8.28
N THR A 15 4.04 -7.04 -8.39
CA THR A 15 3.58 -8.31 -7.79
C THR A 15 4.39 -9.49 -8.31
N THR A 16 4.64 -9.55 -9.62
CA THR A 16 5.44 -10.60 -10.25
C THR A 16 6.88 -10.59 -9.76
N VAL A 17 7.52 -9.42 -9.67
CA VAL A 17 8.88 -9.27 -9.13
C VAL A 17 8.96 -9.77 -7.69
N LEU A 18 7.97 -9.40 -6.87
CA LEU A 18 7.90 -9.76 -5.46
C LEU A 18 7.68 -11.26 -5.26
N LEU A 19 6.77 -11.86 -6.02
CA LEU A 19 6.56 -13.31 -6.03
C LEU A 19 7.80 -14.06 -6.52
N GLY A 20 8.41 -13.60 -7.62
CA GLY A 20 9.66 -14.16 -8.15
C GLY A 20 10.78 -14.12 -7.11
N GLY A 21 10.94 -13.00 -6.41
CA GLY A 21 11.94 -12.84 -5.35
C GLY A 21 11.73 -13.79 -4.16
N VAL A 22 10.48 -14.15 -3.84
CA VAL A 22 10.17 -15.15 -2.79
C VAL A 22 10.40 -16.58 -3.28
N LEU A 23 10.13 -16.85 -4.56
CA LEU A 23 10.24 -18.19 -5.14
C LEU A 23 11.70 -18.59 -5.44
N VAL A 24 12.57 -17.62 -5.73
CA VAL A 24 14.00 -17.86 -6.02
C VAL A 24 14.81 -17.85 -4.70
N PRO A 25 15.39 -18.99 -4.25
CA PRO A 25 16.03 -19.09 -2.93
C PRO A 25 17.16 -18.08 -2.69
N SER A 26 17.99 -17.81 -3.70
CA SER A 26 19.11 -16.86 -3.61
C SER A 26 18.62 -15.42 -3.36
N MET A 27 17.56 -15.00 -4.05
CA MET A 27 16.92 -13.68 -3.85
C MET A 27 16.14 -13.65 -2.54
N ARG A 28 15.50 -14.76 -2.16
CA ARG A 28 14.77 -14.85 -0.90
C ARG A 28 15.69 -14.61 0.29
N GLU A 29 16.86 -15.21 0.31
CA GLU A 29 17.82 -15.09 1.42
C GLU A 29 18.56 -13.74 1.45
N SER A 30 18.93 -13.20 0.29
CA SER A 30 19.72 -11.97 0.19
C SER A 30 18.87 -10.69 0.25
N ILE A 31 17.68 -10.71 -0.35
CA ILE A 31 16.85 -9.51 -0.60
C ILE A 31 15.55 -9.55 0.19
N MET A 32 14.80 -10.66 0.16
CA MET A 32 13.44 -10.72 0.72
C MET A 32 13.39 -11.00 2.22
N ASN A 33 14.38 -11.71 2.76
CA ASN A 33 14.46 -12.04 4.18
C ASN A 33 15.04 -10.86 4.96
N TYR A 34 14.20 -10.20 5.74
CA TYR A 34 14.61 -9.19 6.71
C TYR A 34 13.86 -9.35 8.03
N GLY A 35 14.33 -8.69 9.08
CA GLY A 35 13.74 -8.76 10.43
C GLY A 35 13.71 -10.21 10.95
N SER A 36 12.51 -10.72 11.25
CA SER A 36 12.28 -12.07 11.80
C SER A 36 12.68 -13.23 10.88
N ARG A 37 12.95 -12.92 9.60
CA ARG A 37 13.16 -13.90 8.53
C ARG A 37 14.64 -14.10 8.23
N LEU A 38 15.53 -13.37 8.91
CA LEU A 38 16.97 -13.63 8.85
C LEU A 38 17.23 -15.06 9.38
N SER A 39 17.66 -15.93 8.47
CA SER A 39 18.25 -17.21 8.83
C SER A 39 19.50 -16.92 9.67
N ASN A 40 19.60 -17.50 10.87
CA ASN A 40 20.87 -17.61 11.59
C ASN A 40 21.78 -18.57 10.81
N THR A 41 22.25 -18.15 9.65
CA THR A 41 23.26 -18.90 8.92
C THR A 41 24.57 -18.58 9.59
N ASN A 42 25.08 -19.52 10.39
CA ASN A 42 26.46 -19.47 10.87
C ASN A 42 27.38 -19.07 9.72
N PRO A 43 28.38 -18.19 9.94
CA PRO A 43 29.32 -17.81 8.89
C PRO A 43 30.09 -19.06 8.48
N LYS A 44 29.63 -19.73 7.42
CA LYS A 44 30.47 -20.68 6.71
C LYS A 44 31.64 -19.87 6.18
N THR A 45 32.81 -20.17 6.74
CA THR A 45 34.14 -19.81 6.26
C THR A 45 34.11 -19.76 4.73
N LYS A 46 34.12 -18.54 4.17
CA LYS A 46 34.21 -18.36 2.73
C LYS A 46 35.68 -18.44 2.36
N ASP A 47 36.05 -19.56 1.77
CA ASP A 47 37.30 -19.68 1.00
C ASP A 47 37.40 -18.52 0.01
N SER A 48 38.60 -17.93 0.00
CA SER A 48 39.03 -16.80 -0.81
C SER A 48 39.15 -17.16 -2.30
N LYS A 49 38.02 -17.38 -2.99
CA LYS A 49 38.02 -17.34 -4.46
C LYS A 49 37.75 -15.93 -4.95
N GLN A 50 38.64 -15.43 -5.81
CA GLN A 50 38.53 -14.15 -6.52
C GLN A 50 37.11 -13.99 -7.08
N LYS A 51 36.34 -13.05 -6.49
CA LYS A 51 35.00 -12.72 -6.96
C LYS A 51 35.12 -11.78 -8.15
N GLY A 52 34.42 -12.10 -9.24
CA GLY A 52 34.30 -11.19 -10.39
C GLY A 52 33.63 -9.86 -10.01
N VAL A 53 33.92 -8.81 -10.77
CA VAL A 53 33.39 -7.46 -10.53
C VAL A 53 31.86 -7.44 -10.46
N VAL A 54 31.17 -8.23 -11.30
CA VAL A 54 29.71 -8.33 -11.33
C VAL A 54 29.15 -8.93 -10.03
N THR A 55 29.79 -9.97 -9.48
CA THR A 55 29.35 -10.55 -8.19
C THR A 55 29.63 -9.61 -7.03
N SER A 56 30.70 -8.83 -7.08
CA SER A 56 30.98 -7.79 -6.09
C SER A 56 29.97 -6.64 -6.12
N LEU A 57 29.53 -6.22 -7.32
CA LEU A 57 28.49 -5.19 -7.47
C LEU A 57 27.11 -5.68 -7.00
N MET A 58 26.74 -6.91 -7.32
CA MET A 58 25.49 -7.50 -6.81
C MET A 58 25.50 -7.63 -5.29
N ASP A 59 26.61 -8.05 -4.69
CA ASP A 59 26.79 -8.11 -3.23
C ASP A 59 26.68 -6.71 -2.59
N PHE A 60 27.27 -5.69 -3.23
CA PHE A 60 27.15 -4.29 -2.77
C PHE A 60 25.69 -3.81 -2.83
N VAL A 61 24.99 -4.00 -3.96
CA VAL A 61 23.58 -3.61 -4.12
C VAL A 61 22.68 -4.33 -3.11
N ALA A 62 22.90 -5.63 -2.86
CA ALA A 62 22.15 -6.40 -1.87
C ALA A 62 22.44 -5.94 -0.42
N SER A 63 23.61 -5.35 -0.16
CA SER A 63 23.98 -4.83 1.16
C SER A 63 23.31 -3.50 1.52
N LEU A 64 22.79 -2.76 0.52
CA LEU A 64 22.10 -1.49 0.74
C LEU A 64 20.76 -1.74 1.47
N LYS A 65 20.75 -1.43 2.76
CA LYS A 65 19.57 -1.62 3.62
C LYS A 65 19.20 -0.32 4.33
N VAL A 66 17.90 -0.09 4.44
CA VAL A 66 17.31 1.04 5.16
C VAL A 66 16.94 0.64 6.59
N PRO A 67 17.07 1.54 7.57
CA PRO A 67 16.76 1.24 8.96
C PRO A 67 15.24 1.23 9.21
N HIS A 68 14.79 0.50 10.23
CA HIS A 68 13.38 0.36 10.60
C HIS A 68 12.56 1.67 10.68
N PRO A 69 13.08 2.80 11.21
CA PRO A 69 12.29 4.04 11.30
C PRO A 69 11.78 4.57 9.94
N TRP A 70 12.48 4.25 8.85
CA TRP A 70 12.09 4.66 7.49
C TRP A 70 10.79 4.02 7.02
N PHE A 71 10.28 3.02 7.75
CA PHE A 71 8.97 2.41 7.49
C PHE A 71 7.84 3.43 7.68
N THR A 72 8.07 4.48 8.46
CA THR A 72 7.11 5.57 8.59
C THR A 72 6.98 6.38 7.30
N HIS A 73 8.01 6.40 6.44
CA HIS A 73 8.00 7.16 5.18
C HIS A 73 6.88 6.69 4.24
N PHE A 74 6.52 5.40 4.26
CA PHE A 74 5.43 4.89 3.43
C PHE A 74 4.09 5.59 3.72
N TYR A 75 3.78 5.76 4.99
CA TYR A 75 2.53 6.39 5.40
C TYR A 75 2.58 7.91 5.26
N VAL A 76 3.75 8.52 5.49
CA VAL A 76 3.97 9.94 5.18
C VAL A 76 3.75 10.20 3.69
N VAL A 77 4.29 9.37 2.80
CA VAL A 77 4.07 9.47 1.35
C VAL A 77 2.61 9.22 0.99
N SER A 78 1.93 8.27 1.64
CA SER A 78 0.49 8.07 1.46
C SER A 78 -0.32 9.33 1.77
N VAL A 79 -0.05 9.99 2.91
CA VAL A 79 -0.74 11.21 3.33
C VAL A 79 -0.40 12.37 2.40
N ALA A 80 0.89 12.55 2.09
CA ALA A 80 1.35 13.58 1.16
C ALA A 80 0.71 13.40 -0.23
N SER A 81 0.59 12.17 -0.72
CA SER A 81 -0.06 11.86 -1.99
C SER A 81 -1.55 12.19 -1.96
N SER A 82 -2.27 11.87 -0.87
CA SER A 82 -3.67 12.26 -0.70
C SER A 82 -3.87 13.77 -0.71
N ILE A 83 -3.02 14.52 0.01
CA ILE A 83 -3.06 16.00 0.04
C ILE A 83 -2.75 16.57 -1.35
N PHE A 84 -1.69 16.07 -1.99
CA PHE A 84 -1.28 16.50 -3.32
C PHE A 84 -2.42 16.33 -4.34
N TRP A 85 -3.07 15.17 -4.38
CA TRP A 85 -4.16 14.93 -5.32
C TRP A 85 -5.42 15.73 -5.00
N ALA A 86 -5.74 15.93 -3.72
CA ALA A 86 -6.83 16.83 -3.35
C ALA A 86 -6.60 18.26 -3.86
N PHE A 87 -5.37 18.77 -3.70
CA PHE A 87 -5.00 20.08 -4.22
C PHE A 87 -5.04 20.12 -5.75
N GLN A 88 -4.45 19.14 -6.44
CA GLN A 88 -4.42 19.11 -7.91
C GLN A 88 -5.81 18.98 -8.53
N ILE A 89 -6.71 18.17 -7.95
CA ILE A 89 -8.08 17.99 -8.45
C ILE A 89 -8.91 19.27 -8.22
N THR A 90 -8.83 19.87 -7.02
CA THR A 90 -9.63 21.06 -6.69
C THR A 90 -9.17 22.32 -7.43
N THR A 91 -7.85 22.50 -7.62
CA THR A 91 -7.29 23.66 -8.34
C THR A 91 -7.15 23.43 -9.85
N ARG A 92 -7.51 22.23 -10.34
CA ARG A 92 -7.19 21.78 -11.71
C ARG A 92 -5.73 21.99 -12.07
N GLY A 93 -4.83 21.60 -11.17
CA GLY A 93 -3.40 21.76 -11.36
C GLY A 93 -2.86 20.95 -12.54
N PHE A 94 -1.62 21.27 -12.93
CA PHE A 94 -0.96 20.70 -14.11
C PHE A 94 -0.94 19.17 -14.12
N ALA A 95 -0.77 18.52 -12.96
CA ALA A 95 -0.67 17.06 -12.90
C ALA A 95 -2.02 16.40 -13.17
N PHE A 96 -3.10 16.99 -12.66
CA PHE A 96 -4.46 16.53 -12.98
C PHE A 96 -4.77 16.72 -14.46
N GLN A 97 -4.52 17.90 -15.01
CA GLN A 97 -4.75 18.19 -16.44
C GLN A 97 -3.94 17.28 -17.36
N TYR A 98 -2.69 17.02 -17.01
CA TYR A 98 -1.84 16.09 -17.75
C TYR A 98 -2.42 14.68 -17.76
N LEU A 99 -2.91 14.18 -16.62
CA LEU A 99 -3.55 12.86 -16.59
C LEU A 99 -4.88 12.86 -17.36
N ALA A 100 -5.66 13.94 -17.29
CA ALA A 100 -6.94 14.08 -17.97
C ALA A 100 -6.77 14.13 -19.50
N SER A 101 -5.72 14.80 -20.01
CA SER A 101 -5.44 14.85 -21.44
C SER A 101 -4.98 13.50 -22.02
N HIS A 102 -4.54 12.58 -21.17
CA HIS A 102 -4.07 11.25 -21.56
C HIS A 102 -5.06 10.13 -21.20
N SER A 103 -6.12 10.44 -20.45
CA SER A 103 -7.23 9.52 -20.23
C SER A 103 -8.16 9.53 -21.43
N HIS A 104 -8.58 8.37 -21.88
CA HIS A 104 -9.64 8.27 -22.87
C HIS A 104 -10.99 8.47 -22.18
N ASP A 105 -11.91 9.18 -22.84
CA ASP A 105 -13.32 9.30 -22.43
C ASP A 105 -14.02 7.95 -22.59
N GLY A 106 -13.68 7.01 -21.69
CA GLY A 106 -14.30 5.71 -21.62
C GLY A 106 -15.64 5.82 -20.92
N TYR A 107 -16.73 5.60 -21.66
CA TYR A 107 -18.05 5.38 -21.09
C TYR A 107 -17.97 4.31 -19.96
N GLY A 108 -18.47 4.63 -18.76
CA GLY A 108 -18.55 3.71 -17.62
C GLY A 108 -17.47 3.86 -16.53
N GLY A 109 -17.01 5.09 -16.26
CA GLY A 109 -16.11 5.42 -15.15
C GLY A 109 -16.77 5.52 -13.77
N MET A 110 -15.99 5.90 -12.76
CA MET A 110 -16.50 6.20 -11.42
C MET A 110 -17.20 7.56 -11.38
N SER A 111 -18.24 7.70 -10.55
CA SER A 111 -18.81 9.01 -10.25
C SER A 111 -17.90 9.84 -9.34
N VAL A 112 -18.12 11.15 -9.31
CA VAL A 112 -17.39 12.09 -8.43
C VAL A 112 -17.47 11.67 -6.97
N ASN A 113 -18.67 11.26 -6.51
CA ASN A 113 -18.87 10.77 -5.15
C ASN A 113 -18.05 9.51 -4.85
N GLN A 114 -17.95 8.58 -5.79
CA GLN A 114 -17.15 7.37 -5.62
C GLN A 114 -15.65 7.69 -5.54
N ALA A 115 -15.15 8.56 -6.43
CA ALA A 115 -13.76 9.01 -6.43
C ALA A 115 -13.41 9.74 -5.14
N PHE A 116 -14.29 10.64 -4.69
CA PHE A 116 -14.13 11.36 -3.44
C PHE A 116 -14.11 10.41 -2.23
N LEU A 117 -15.04 9.46 -2.14
CA LEU A 117 -15.08 8.50 -1.03
C LEU A 117 -13.88 7.55 -1.03
N ALA A 118 -13.43 7.06 -2.19
CA ALA A 118 -12.24 6.23 -2.31
C ALA A 118 -10.97 7.00 -1.87
N TRP A 119 -10.83 8.24 -2.32
CA TRP A 119 -9.77 9.14 -1.86
C TRP A 119 -9.84 9.39 -0.36
N LEU A 120 -11.03 9.66 0.18
CA LEU A 120 -11.24 9.93 1.61
C LEU A 120 -10.87 8.72 2.47
N PHE A 121 -11.29 7.52 2.08
CA PHE A 121 -10.93 6.29 2.80
C PHE A 121 -9.42 6.05 2.79
N MET A 122 -8.75 6.30 1.65
CA MET A 122 -7.29 6.24 1.58
C MET A 122 -6.60 7.29 2.46
N ALA A 123 -7.12 8.52 2.50
CA ALA A 123 -6.59 9.58 3.34
C ALA A 123 -6.72 9.24 4.82
N ILE A 124 -7.90 8.79 5.26
CA ILE A 124 -8.15 8.35 6.65
C ILE A 124 -7.23 7.17 7.02
N GLN A 125 -7.12 6.18 6.14
CA GLN A 125 -6.22 5.04 6.33
C GLN A 125 -4.76 5.49 6.45
N GLY A 126 -4.30 6.34 5.53
CA GLY A 126 -2.94 6.87 5.51
C GLY A 126 -2.60 7.66 6.78
N ILE A 127 -3.48 8.58 7.19
CA ILE A 127 -3.32 9.41 8.39
C ILE A 127 -3.24 8.52 9.64
N ARG A 128 -4.18 7.58 9.79
CA ARG A 128 -4.18 6.68 10.95
C ARG A 128 -2.91 5.82 10.99
N ARG A 129 -2.49 5.24 9.86
CA ARG A 129 -1.28 4.41 9.81
C ARG A 129 -0.02 5.23 10.05
N ALA A 130 0.04 6.48 9.61
CA ALA A 130 1.12 7.40 9.93
C ALA A 130 1.15 7.70 11.44
N TYR A 131 0.01 8.07 12.03
CA TYR A 131 -0.12 8.29 13.47
C TYR A 131 0.32 7.07 14.29
N GLU A 132 -0.17 5.88 13.95
CA GLU A 132 0.24 4.63 14.62
C GLU A 132 1.74 4.36 14.45
N SER A 133 2.31 4.67 13.28
CA SER A 133 3.74 4.48 13.04
C SER A 133 4.60 5.44 13.86
N PHE A 134 4.15 6.67 14.11
CA PHE A 134 4.85 7.61 14.98
C PHE A 134 4.69 7.28 16.47
N THR A 135 3.54 6.74 16.89
CA THR A 135 3.21 6.59 18.31
C THR A 135 3.43 5.18 18.86
N LEU A 136 3.17 4.14 18.07
CA LEU A 136 3.21 2.75 18.52
C LEU A 136 4.51 2.04 18.14
N THR A 137 5.30 2.59 17.21
CA THR A 137 6.51 1.94 16.72
C THR A 137 7.62 1.97 17.77
N LYS A 138 8.08 0.78 18.17
CA LYS A 138 9.29 0.62 18.98
C LYS A 138 10.52 0.56 18.08
N PRO A 139 11.64 1.22 18.44
CA PRO A 139 12.90 1.06 17.72
C PRO A 139 13.30 -0.41 17.59
N SER A 140 13.76 -0.79 16.40
CA SER A 140 14.18 -2.16 16.09
C SER A 140 15.46 -2.13 15.27
N GLN A 141 16.28 -3.17 15.44
CA GLN A 141 17.50 -3.40 14.64
C GLN A 141 17.19 -4.02 13.26
N SER A 142 15.91 -4.20 12.92
CA SER A 142 15.49 -4.69 11.61
C SER A 142 15.90 -3.70 10.51
N LYS A 143 16.44 -4.23 9.41
CA LYS A 143 16.82 -3.45 8.22
C LYS A 143 16.21 -4.10 6.98
N MET A 144 15.59 -3.32 6.10
CA MET A 144 14.99 -3.79 4.85
C MET A 144 15.88 -3.42 3.66
N TRP A 145 15.92 -4.23 2.60
CA TRP A 145 16.65 -3.89 1.38
C TRP A 145 16.09 -2.61 0.73
N VAL A 146 16.97 -1.72 0.25
CA VAL A 146 16.57 -0.40 -0.26
C VAL A 146 15.62 -0.48 -1.46
N GLY A 147 15.75 -1.49 -2.32
CA GLY A 147 14.84 -1.61 -3.47
C GLY A 147 13.43 -2.04 -3.08
N LEU A 148 13.25 -2.83 -2.00
CA LEU A 148 11.92 -3.08 -1.43
C LEU A 148 11.35 -1.79 -0.84
N TRP A 149 12.20 -0.98 -0.22
CA TRP A 149 11.80 0.33 0.27
C TRP A 149 11.35 1.25 -0.87
N ILE A 150 12.13 1.40 -1.94
CA ILE A 150 11.75 2.20 -3.12
C ILE A 150 10.43 1.69 -3.72
N LEU A 151 10.28 0.37 -3.83
CA LEU A 151 9.07 -0.24 -4.37
C LEU A 151 7.84 0.05 -3.52
N GLY A 152 7.97 0.08 -2.19
CA GLY A 152 6.90 0.49 -1.28
C GLY A 152 6.56 1.98 -1.40
N ILE A 153 7.53 2.85 -1.63
CA ILE A 153 7.29 4.29 -1.85
C ILE A 153 6.53 4.47 -3.18
N ALA A 154 7.00 3.83 -4.24
CA ALA A 154 6.34 3.82 -5.53
C ALA A 154 4.89 3.29 -5.41
N TYR A 155 4.66 2.23 -4.64
CA TYR A 155 3.31 1.72 -4.38
C TYR A 155 2.34 2.80 -3.90
N TYR A 156 2.71 3.63 -2.92
CA TYR A 156 1.81 4.67 -2.41
C TYR A 156 1.60 5.81 -3.41
N ILE A 157 2.60 6.12 -4.25
CA ILE A 157 2.45 7.10 -5.34
C ILE A 157 1.42 6.59 -6.37
N PHE A 158 1.60 5.36 -6.87
CA PHE A 158 0.67 4.76 -7.83
C PHE A 158 -0.72 4.51 -7.24
N MET A 159 -0.80 4.11 -5.97
CA MET A 159 -2.07 3.96 -5.27
C MET A 159 -2.80 5.30 -5.12
N GLY A 160 -2.08 6.39 -4.84
CA GLY A 160 -2.66 7.73 -4.76
C GLY A 160 -3.30 8.21 -6.05
N VAL A 161 -2.81 7.76 -7.22
CA VAL A 161 -3.47 7.97 -8.52
C VAL A 161 -4.65 7.02 -8.70
N SER A 162 -4.43 5.74 -8.41
CA SER A 162 -5.37 4.64 -8.69
C SER A 162 -6.74 4.80 -8.05
N VAL A 163 -6.82 5.50 -6.93
CA VAL A 163 -8.04 5.62 -6.12
C VAL A 163 -9.10 6.53 -6.74
N TRP A 164 -8.71 7.40 -7.66
CA TRP A 164 -9.61 8.35 -8.32
C TRP A 164 -9.51 8.33 -9.85
N ILE A 165 -8.47 7.72 -10.43
CA ILE A 165 -8.18 7.82 -11.87
C ILE A 165 -9.31 7.29 -12.77
N GLU A 166 -10.04 6.27 -12.33
CA GLU A 166 -11.20 5.72 -13.08
C GLU A 166 -12.41 6.68 -13.05
N GLY A 167 -12.39 7.73 -12.23
CA GLY A 167 -13.37 8.82 -12.20
C GLY A 167 -12.92 10.09 -12.89
N ILE A 168 -11.78 10.06 -13.62
CA ILE A 168 -11.19 11.26 -14.22
C ILE A 168 -12.13 11.97 -15.20
N GLY A 169 -12.91 11.22 -15.99
CA GLY A 169 -13.90 11.80 -16.91
C GLY A 169 -14.96 12.62 -16.17
N ALA A 170 -15.51 12.07 -15.08
CA ALA A 170 -16.47 12.78 -14.25
C ALA A 170 -15.84 13.98 -13.52
N LEU A 171 -14.58 13.88 -13.09
CA LEU A 171 -13.86 14.96 -12.40
C LEU A 171 -13.41 16.09 -13.34
N ASN A 172 -13.33 15.86 -14.65
CA ASN A 172 -12.82 16.84 -15.62
C ASN A 172 -13.87 17.87 -16.07
N GLU A 173 -15.15 17.69 -15.70
CA GLU A 173 -16.20 18.68 -15.98
C GLU A 173 -15.85 20.05 -15.42
N SER A 174 -16.17 21.16 -16.12
CA SER A 174 -15.78 22.55 -15.76
C SER A 174 -16.33 23.14 -14.45
N ARG A 175 -16.99 22.33 -13.62
CA ARG A 175 -17.62 22.76 -12.36
C ARG A 175 -16.66 22.62 -11.16
N PRO A 176 -16.85 23.40 -10.09
CA PRO A 176 -16.16 23.17 -8.82
C PRO A 176 -16.52 21.80 -8.22
N LEU A 177 -15.54 21.12 -7.60
CA LEU A 177 -15.73 19.78 -7.03
C LEU A 177 -16.89 19.72 -6.02
N ILE A 178 -17.09 20.77 -5.22
CA ILE A 178 -18.13 20.83 -4.19
C ILE A 178 -19.54 20.82 -4.82
N GLU A 179 -19.70 21.45 -5.98
CA GLU A 179 -20.98 21.48 -6.71
C GLU A 179 -21.28 20.15 -7.41
N MET A 180 -20.24 19.37 -7.71
CA MET A 180 -20.34 18.06 -8.35
C MET A 180 -20.59 16.93 -7.34
N LEU A 181 -20.42 17.21 -6.03
CA LEU A 181 -20.71 16.25 -4.96
C LEU A 181 -22.21 16.24 -4.66
N GLU A 182 -22.86 15.13 -4.98
CA GLU A 182 -24.28 14.97 -4.70
C GLU A 182 -24.49 14.37 -3.30
N PHE A 183 -25.09 15.13 -2.39
CA PHE A 183 -25.54 14.61 -1.09
C PHE A 183 -26.88 13.86 -1.21
N SER A 184 -26.83 12.72 -1.90
CA SER A 184 -27.97 11.81 -2.09
C SER A 184 -27.93 10.66 -1.08
N ARG A 185 -29.02 9.87 -1.01
CA ARG A 185 -29.07 8.66 -0.17
C ARG A 185 -27.89 7.73 -0.52
N PRO A 186 -27.14 7.25 0.48
CA PRO A 186 -25.98 6.40 0.21
C PRO A 186 -26.42 5.10 -0.48
N SER A 187 -25.72 4.75 -1.56
CA SER A 187 -25.90 3.46 -2.22
C SER A 187 -25.61 2.32 -1.26
N ILE A 188 -26.26 1.16 -1.47
CA ILE A 188 -25.95 -0.09 -0.75
C ILE A 188 -24.45 -0.40 -0.83
N LYS A 189 -23.81 -0.15 -1.99
CA LYS A 189 -22.36 -0.32 -2.16
C LYS A 189 -21.57 0.55 -1.17
N THR A 190 -21.93 1.82 -1.06
CA THR A 190 -21.31 2.77 -0.14
C THR A 190 -21.52 2.35 1.31
N LEU A 191 -22.71 1.86 1.67
CA LEU A 191 -22.98 1.36 3.02
C LEU A 191 -22.09 0.15 3.34
N ILE A 192 -22.07 -0.88 2.48
CA ILE A 192 -21.26 -2.08 2.68
C ILE A 192 -19.77 -1.70 2.77
N ALA A 193 -19.27 -0.89 1.85
CA ALA A 193 -17.88 -0.44 1.84
C ALA A 193 -17.52 0.33 3.11
N SER A 194 -18.37 1.26 3.55
CA SER A 194 -18.15 2.05 4.78
C SER A 194 -18.07 1.16 6.01
N HIS A 195 -18.99 0.20 6.15
CA HIS A 195 -18.98 -0.73 7.28
C HIS A 195 -17.72 -1.61 7.26
N LEU A 196 -17.36 -2.16 6.10
CA LEU A 196 -16.18 -2.99 5.96
C LEU A 196 -14.89 -2.20 6.25
N PHE A 197 -14.81 -0.95 5.79
CA PHE A 197 -13.69 -0.05 6.06
C PHE A 197 -13.56 0.23 7.55
N VAL A 198 -14.64 0.60 8.23
CA VAL A 198 -14.64 0.91 9.67
C VAL A 198 -14.26 -0.33 10.49
N LEU A 199 -14.87 -1.48 10.22
CA LEU A 199 -14.56 -2.72 10.93
C LEU A 199 -13.11 -3.17 10.70
N GLY A 200 -12.65 -3.14 9.46
CA GLY A 200 -11.26 -3.43 9.11
C GLY A 200 -10.28 -2.48 9.80
N SER A 201 -10.56 -1.17 9.76
CA SER A 201 -9.73 -0.14 10.39
C SER A 201 -9.65 -0.31 11.90
N ALA A 202 -10.78 -0.53 12.57
CA ALA A 202 -10.85 -0.76 14.00
C ALA A 202 -10.10 -2.04 14.41
N ALA A 203 -10.36 -3.16 13.73
CA ALA A 203 -9.68 -4.43 14.00
C ALA A 203 -8.15 -4.31 13.78
N GLN A 204 -7.73 -3.61 12.73
CA GLN A 204 -6.31 -3.36 12.46
C GLN A 204 -5.68 -2.53 13.60
N HIS A 205 -6.31 -1.42 14.00
CA HIS A 205 -5.83 -0.57 15.09
C HIS A 205 -5.71 -1.33 16.42
N ILE A 206 -6.73 -2.12 16.78
CA ILE A 206 -6.72 -2.96 17.99
C ILE A 206 -5.53 -3.93 17.94
N CYS A 207 -5.32 -4.59 16.82
CA CYS A 207 -4.20 -5.51 16.65
C CYS A 207 -2.85 -4.80 16.76
N HIS A 208 -2.70 -3.62 16.16
CA HIS A 208 -1.47 -2.81 16.27
C HIS A 208 -1.20 -2.39 17.71
N LYS A 209 -2.20 -1.82 18.40
CA LYS A 209 -2.07 -1.43 19.81
C LYS A 209 -1.71 -2.62 20.71
N HIS A 210 -2.35 -3.78 20.48
CA HIS A 210 -2.04 -5.02 21.19
C HIS A 210 -0.60 -5.48 20.93
N LEU A 211 -0.16 -5.53 19.67
CA LEU A 211 1.22 -5.90 19.35
C LEU A 211 2.22 -4.92 19.98
N ALA A 212 1.94 -3.62 19.92
CA ALA A 212 2.79 -2.60 20.53
C ALA A 212 2.90 -2.76 22.05
N SER A 213 1.88 -3.27 22.74
CA SER A 213 1.94 -3.47 24.20
C SER A 213 2.79 -4.68 24.61
N LEU A 214 2.98 -5.65 23.71
CA LEU A 214 3.70 -6.87 24.03
C LEU A 214 5.19 -6.62 24.33
N LYS A 215 5.73 -7.47 25.21
CA LYS A 215 7.17 -7.64 25.41
C LYS A 215 7.76 -8.41 24.23
N LYS A 216 9.07 -8.23 24.03
CA LYS A 216 9.78 -8.91 22.94
C LYS A 216 9.68 -10.44 23.11
N TYR A 217 9.50 -11.14 22.00
CA TYR A 217 9.27 -12.57 21.82
C TYR A 217 8.05 -13.18 22.57
N THR A 218 7.02 -12.37 22.86
CA THR A 218 5.77 -12.86 23.46
C THR A 218 4.71 -13.18 22.38
N LEU A 219 4.03 -14.31 22.53
CA LEU A 219 2.92 -14.69 21.65
C LEU A 219 1.68 -13.81 21.95
N PRO A 220 1.01 -13.24 20.93
CA PRO A 220 -0.18 -12.40 21.15
C PRO A 220 -1.37 -13.23 21.65
N ASN A 221 -1.93 -12.88 22.82
CA ASN A 221 -3.11 -13.52 23.41
C ASN A 221 -4.39 -12.67 23.26
N HIS A 222 -4.70 -12.20 22.05
CA HIS A 222 -5.94 -11.47 21.76
C HIS A 222 -6.86 -12.33 20.86
N PRO A 223 -8.20 -12.29 21.00
CA PRO A 223 -9.11 -13.14 20.22
C PRO A 223 -8.83 -13.18 18.71
N PHE A 224 -8.53 -12.03 18.10
CA PHE A 224 -8.15 -11.97 16.67
C PHE A 224 -6.94 -12.84 16.30
N PHE A 225 -5.98 -13.02 17.21
CA PHE A 225 -4.78 -13.84 16.99
C PHE A 225 -4.99 -15.33 17.29
N ARG A 226 -6.15 -15.73 17.82
CA ARG A 226 -6.51 -17.15 18.02
C ARG A 226 -6.89 -17.83 16.71
N PHE A 227 -7.50 -17.08 15.79
CA PHE A 227 -8.01 -17.61 14.52
C PHE A 227 -7.10 -17.26 13.33
N LEU A 228 -6.33 -16.17 13.42
CA LEU A 228 -5.48 -15.69 12.35
C LEU A 228 -4.05 -15.46 12.85
N ILE A 229 -3.06 -15.86 12.05
CA ILE A 229 -1.63 -15.63 12.38
C ILE A 229 -1.30 -14.12 12.34
N CYS A 230 -1.90 -13.39 11.40
CA CYS A 230 -1.65 -11.97 11.18
C CYS A 230 -2.95 -11.19 10.93
N PRO A 231 -3.84 -11.08 11.94
CA PRO A 231 -5.15 -10.45 11.79
C PRO A 231 -5.07 -9.00 11.31
N HIS A 232 -4.04 -8.25 11.71
CA HIS A 232 -3.81 -6.87 11.24
C HIS A 232 -3.58 -6.77 9.72
N TYR A 233 -2.94 -7.76 9.10
CA TYR A 233 -2.78 -7.80 7.63
C TYR A 233 -4.08 -8.22 6.94
N THR A 234 -4.84 -9.16 7.52
CA THR A 234 -6.17 -9.50 7.02
C THR A 234 -7.09 -8.28 7.06
N SER A 235 -7.09 -7.54 8.17
CA SER A 235 -7.83 -6.29 8.31
C SER A 235 -7.40 -5.25 7.28
N GLU A 236 -6.11 -5.14 6.99
CA GLU A 236 -5.61 -4.26 5.94
C GLU A 236 -6.14 -4.63 4.55
N CYS A 237 -6.14 -5.94 4.22
CA CYS A 237 -6.75 -6.42 2.99
C CYS A 237 -8.24 -6.04 2.91
N LEU A 238 -9.00 -6.18 4.01
CA LEU A 238 -10.41 -5.79 4.05
C LEU A 238 -10.61 -4.28 3.83
N ILE A 239 -9.71 -3.44 4.36
CA ILE A 239 -9.71 -1.99 4.11
C ILE A 239 -9.52 -1.72 2.61
N TYR A 240 -8.53 -2.34 1.97
CA TYR A 240 -8.30 -2.15 0.52
C TYR A 240 -9.45 -2.70 -0.33
N VAL A 241 -10.08 -3.81 0.08
CA VAL A 241 -11.30 -4.34 -0.55
C VAL A 241 -12.45 -3.34 -0.42
N ALA A 242 -12.65 -2.73 0.76
CA ALA A 242 -13.67 -1.70 0.94
C ALA A 242 -13.47 -0.51 -0.01
N ILE A 243 -12.22 -0.06 -0.17
CA ILE A 243 -11.88 1.03 -1.09
C ILE A 243 -12.11 0.60 -2.55
N ALA A 244 -11.79 -0.64 -2.92
CA ALA A 244 -12.07 -1.17 -4.25
C ALA A 244 -13.58 -1.29 -4.53
N ILE A 245 -14.40 -1.64 -3.53
CA ILE A 245 -15.86 -1.71 -3.64
C ILE A 245 -16.44 -0.31 -3.87
N VAL A 246 -16.06 0.69 -3.06
CA VAL A 246 -16.60 2.05 -3.23
C VAL A 246 -16.15 2.68 -4.56
N ALA A 247 -14.94 2.36 -5.01
CA ALA A 247 -14.38 2.81 -6.28
C ALA A 247 -14.91 2.05 -7.52
N THR A 248 -15.94 1.20 -7.38
CA THR A 248 -16.39 0.34 -8.48
C THR A 248 -17.11 1.16 -9.57
N PRO A 249 -16.61 1.18 -10.82
CA PRO A 249 -17.30 1.86 -11.92
C PRO A 249 -18.67 1.24 -12.22
N GLU A 250 -19.56 2.00 -12.86
CA GLU A 250 -20.89 1.49 -13.22
C GLU A 250 -20.81 0.27 -14.15
N GLY A 251 -21.68 -0.72 -13.93
CA GLY A 251 -21.65 -1.98 -14.68
C GLY A 251 -20.55 -2.97 -14.29
N GLN A 252 -19.65 -2.62 -13.37
CA GLN A 252 -18.62 -3.53 -12.85
C GLN A 252 -18.93 -4.01 -11.42
N ILE A 253 -18.34 -5.16 -11.06
CA ILE A 253 -18.45 -5.74 -9.71
C ILE A 253 -17.38 -5.15 -8.77
N MET A 254 -16.20 -4.81 -9.30
CA MET A 254 -15.09 -4.26 -8.50
C MET A 254 -14.12 -3.43 -9.35
N ASN A 255 -13.52 -2.38 -8.78
CA ASN A 255 -12.50 -1.57 -9.45
C ASN A 255 -11.22 -2.38 -9.74
N ARG A 256 -10.94 -2.62 -11.02
CA ARG A 256 -9.79 -3.43 -11.45
C ARG A 256 -8.43 -2.79 -11.15
N THR A 257 -8.33 -1.45 -11.22
CA THR A 257 -7.09 -0.71 -10.91
C THR A 257 -6.72 -0.88 -9.43
N MET A 258 -7.69 -0.64 -8.55
CA MET A 258 -7.55 -0.85 -7.11
C MET A 258 -7.29 -2.32 -6.76
N LEU A 259 -7.97 -3.25 -7.43
CA LEU A 259 -7.79 -4.68 -7.20
C LEU A 259 -6.38 -5.14 -7.55
N ALA A 260 -5.81 -4.66 -8.66
CA ALA A 260 -4.42 -4.95 -9.02
C ALA A 260 -3.44 -4.49 -7.93
N GLY A 261 -3.66 -3.29 -7.36
CA GLY A 261 -2.86 -2.78 -6.24
C GLY A 261 -3.02 -3.58 -4.94
N SER A 262 -4.19 -4.15 -4.67
CA SER A 262 -4.40 -5.01 -3.49
C SER A 262 -3.55 -6.29 -3.53
N GLY A 263 -3.36 -6.87 -4.72
CA GLY A 263 -2.53 -8.06 -4.93
C GLY A 263 -1.05 -7.81 -4.62
N MET A 264 -0.52 -6.65 -5.01
CA MET A 264 0.87 -6.27 -4.72
C MET A 264 1.12 -6.17 -3.21
N ARG A 265 0.21 -5.56 -2.45
CA ARG A 265 0.38 -5.43 -0.98
C ARG A 265 0.41 -6.80 -0.29
N ARG A 266 -0.42 -7.75 -0.74
CA ARG A 266 -0.44 -9.12 -0.22
C ARG A 266 0.87 -9.87 -0.46
N ASN A 267 1.48 -9.69 -1.63
CA ASN A 267 2.63 -10.49 -2.09
C ASN A 267 3.98 -9.81 -1.88
N SER A 268 3.99 -8.50 -1.64
CA SER A 268 5.22 -7.70 -1.59
C SER A 268 6.22 -8.08 -0.52
N GLY A 269 5.87 -8.91 0.45
CA GLY A 269 6.76 -9.11 1.59
C GLY A 269 7.10 -7.80 2.31
N LEU A 270 6.49 -6.66 1.93
CA LEU A 270 6.36 -5.41 2.68
C LEU A 270 5.38 -5.69 3.81
N LYS A 271 5.76 -6.65 4.65
CA LYS A 271 5.26 -6.89 6.00
C LYS A 271 5.81 -5.75 6.87
N GLU A 272 5.45 -4.56 6.43
CA GLU A 272 5.74 -3.26 6.99
C GLU A 272 4.93 -3.17 8.28
N LEU A 273 5.68 -3.22 9.37
CA LEU A 273 5.26 -3.22 10.77
C LEU A 273 4.93 -4.59 11.35
N ARG A 274 6.01 -5.25 11.75
CA ARG A 274 6.14 -5.65 13.15
C ARG A 274 5.86 -4.40 14.02
N VAL A 275 4.59 -4.14 14.35
CA VAL A 275 4.21 -3.15 15.36
C VAL A 275 4.74 -3.54 16.75
N ALA A 276 5.26 -4.75 16.90
CA ALA A 276 6.16 -5.09 17.98
C ALA A 276 7.55 -5.26 17.38
N GLY A 277 8.56 -4.55 17.91
CA GLY A 277 9.97 -4.88 17.73
C GLY A 277 10.32 -6.26 18.28
N LEU A 278 9.67 -7.29 17.75
CA LEU A 278 10.08 -8.69 17.76
C LEU A 278 11.24 -8.83 16.78
#